data_AF-A0A7J5ZWZ9-F1
#
_entry.id   AF-A0A7J5ZWZ9-F1
#
_cell.length_a   1.000
_cell.length_b   1.000
_cell.length_c   1.000
_cell.angle_alpha   90.00
_cell.angle_beta   90.00
_cell.angle_gamma   90.00
#
_symmetry.space_group_name_H-M   'P 1'
#
loop_
_entity.id
_entity.type
_entity.pdbx_description
1 polymer ?
#
loop_
_entity_poly.entity_id
_entity_poly.type
_entity_poly.pdbx_seq_one_letter_code
_entity_poly.pdbx_strand_id
1 'polypeptide(L)'
;MACIIILLIILIFSVSTFTCTECQENATTVEGHATFLFCKLDPDNENSTLTWTKDNHTLEPSPRIKMKGHVLWLLNTTSSDGGLYVCQSSNSTCSMDSRVLLSVEPGPCPSPQDPELAMEETNISLNCNEELIPVLGQRLQVQWWKDCKSTGIQGSELRLLNLSMSDKGSYTCMVIFRYEDRNYTASHTFQLTVIKKEPVVKPRVIQPHNKTLHVKPGMEIKLECTVLIGFGEQSNLETSVYWLINHSYVESYPELRQNLTTEMRENFLLYGNLTLFIPKVLPEFFSVPFQCIILSPSGTDTGQVWLSQDDDDTIHAWLIIVALLIFAAIVGAVLIYFVKIDLILAYRQCKTPYEGSLYNAYVLYLHGKSPGSSTAADLALRILPGTLEQQHNLKLFIQGRDADTEAGIHNMTDVLSQSKAVVLILPGNNGEENLIPISQDQDRLEDSQLSVLFSDIAHSGIPLLLVESEEDADYSLLPASIQSIVKKDRVLKWKPTVQPHGRFWKQLRYHMT
;
A
#
# COMPACT_ATOMS: atom_id res chain seq x y z
N MET A 1 55.80 66.27 18.31
CA MET A 1 54.57 66.91 18.81
C MET A 1 53.32 66.04 18.65
N ALA A 2 53.20 65.19 17.62
CA ALA A 2 52.04 64.31 17.44
C ALA A 2 51.85 63.23 18.54
N CYS A 3 52.92 62.61 19.07
CA CYS A 3 52.79 61.60 20.13
C CYS A 3 52.27 62.15 21.47
N ILE A 4 52.56 63.41 21.80
CA ILE A 4 52.13 64.03 23.08
C ILE A 4 50.63 64.33 23.03
N ILE A 5 50.12 64.74 21.87
CA ILE A 5 48.70 64.99 21.65
C ILE A 5 47.91 63.68 21.68
N ILE A 6 48.44 62.59 21.11
CA ILE A 6 47.81 61.26 21.18
C ILE A 6 47.79 60.72 22.62
N LEU A 7 48.86 60.93 23.42
CA LEU A 7 48.88 60.55 24.84
C LEU A 7 47.88 61.35 25.68
N LEU A 8 47.74 62.65 25.41
CA LEU A 8 46.75 63.52 26.06
C LEU A 8 45.32 63.11 25.67
N ILE A 9 45.06 62.76 24.41
CA ILE A 9 43.74 62.29 23.96
C ILE A 9 43.40 60.93 24.62
N ILE A 10 44.36 60.00 24.72
CA ILE A 10 44.16 58.73 25.43
C ILE A 10 43.92 58.94 26.94
N LEU A 11 44.55 59.94 27.56
CA LEU A 11 44.30 60.34 28.96
C LEU A 11 42.95 61.07 29.15
N ILE A 12 42.43 61.75 28.13
CA ILE A 12 41.09 62.39 28.16
C ILE A 12 39.99 61.32 27.95
N PHE A 13 40.27 60.26 27.18
CA PHE A 13 39.34 59.14 26.96
C PHE A 13 39.44 58.01 28.01
N SER A 14 40.40 58.05 28.94
CA SER A 14 40.48 57.08 30.05
C SER A 14 39.74 57.51 31.31
N VAL A 15 39.06 58.67 31.30
CA VAL A 15 38.08 59.00 32.33
C VAL A 15 36.84 58.14 32.07
N SER A 16 36.93 56.90 32.55
CA SER A 16 35.77 56.02 32.69
C SER A 16 34.84 56.74 33.67
N THR A 17 33.80 57.41 33.17
CA THR A 17 32.70 57.85 34.03
C THR A 17 32.06 56.58 34.54
N PHE A 18 32.44 56.16 35.74
CA PHE A 18 31.74 55.12 36.48
C PHE A 18 30.32 55.65 36.72
N THR A 19 29.36 55.16 35.95
CA THR A 19 27.95 55.37 36.25
C THR A 19 27.62 54.50 37.46
N CYS A 20 27.52 55.11 38.64
CA CYS A 20 26.99 54.43 39.82
C CYS A 20 25.61 53.87 39.46
N THR A 21 25.45 52.55 39.59
CA THR A 21 24.16 51.90 39.36
C THR A 21 23.32 52.08 40.63
N GLU A 22 22.29 52.91 40.55
CA GLU A 22 21.35 53.13 41.64
C GLU A 22 20.52 51.85 41.86
N CYS A 23 20.72 51.19 43.01
CA CYS A 23 20.01 49.95 43.36
C CYS A 23 18.84 50.30 44.27
N GLN A 24 17.62 50.31 43.70
CA GLN A 24 16.39 50.45 44.46
C GLN A 24 15.70 49.08 44.63
N GLU A 25 15.43 48.70 45.87
CA GLU A 25 14.69 47.49 46.25
C GLU A 25 13.38 47.84 46.96
N ASN A 26 12.42 46.92 46.91
CA ASN A 26 11.17 47.04 47.66
C ASN A 26 11.18 45.99 48.76
N ALA A 27 10.78 46.37 49.96
CA ALA A 27 10.59 45.47 51.09
C ALA A 27 9.18 45.66 51.64
N THR A 28 8.54 44.56 52.03
CA THR A 28 7.25 44.55 52.72
C THR A 28 7.41 43.90 54.10
N THR A 29 6.72 44.45 55.08
CA THR A 29 6.64 43.89 56.44
C THR A 29 5.25 44.18 57.00
N VAL A 30 4.90 43.55 58.12
CA VAL A 30 3.63 43.82 58.80
C VAL A 30 3.85 44.55 60.11
N GLU A 31 2.84 45.28 60.57
CA GLU A 31 2.88 45.95 61.87
C GLU A 31 3.17 44.96 63.02
N GLY A 32 4.04 45.37 63.93
CA GLY A 32 4.44 44.57 65.09
C GLY A 32 5.62 43.63 64.85
N HIS A 33 5.98 43.38 63.59
CA HIS A 33 7.09 42.48 63.26
C HIS A 33 8.44 43.20 63.30
N ALA A 34 9.51 42.42 63.32
CA ALA A 34 10.86 42.88 63.08
C ALA A 34 11.19 42.67 61.60
N THR A 35 11.87 43.65 61.01
CA THR A 35 12.38 43.58 59.63
C THR A 35 13.81 44.11 59.60
N PHE A 36 14.54 43.75 58.55
CA PHE A 36 15.87 44.27 58.30
C PHE A 36 15.98 44.80 56.88
N LEU A 37 16.81 45.82 56.70
CA LEU A 37 17.18 46.38 55.40
C LEU A 37 18.69 46.20 55.23
N PHE A 38 19.10 45.63 54.09
CA PHE A 38 20.50 45.39 53.79
C PHE A 38 21.07 46.55 52.96
N CYS A 39 22.23 47.06 53.35
CA CYS A 39 22.97 48.05 52.58
C CYS A 39 23.90 47.33 51.61
N LYS A 40 23.64 47.45 50.30
CA LYS A 40 24.58 46.97 49.28
C LYS A 40 25.71 47.98 49.12
N LEU A 41 26.92 47.58 49.52
CA LEU A 41 28.14 48.37 49.34
C LEU A 41 29.00 47.84 48.19
N ASP A 42 29.79 48.73 47.62
CA ASP A 42 30.88 48.39 46.71
C ASP A 42 31.94 47.55 47.47
N PRO A 43 32.43 46.43 46.93
CA PRO A 43 33.47 45.60 47.55
C PRO A 43 34.73 46.38 47.93
N ASP A 44 35.06 47.48 47.26
CA ASP A 44 36.22 48.32 47.61
C ASP A 44 36.04 49.11 48.92
N ASN A 45 34.84 49.09 49.52
CA ASN A 45 34.45 49.99 50.60
C ASN A 45 33.82 49.30 51.83
N GLU A 46 34.13 48.02 52.06
CA GLU A 46 33.55 47.19 53.13
C GLU A 46 33.74 47.74 54.56
N ASN A 47 34.82 48.50 54.81
CA ASN A 47 35.22 48.99 56.14
C ASN A 47 34.72 50.42 56.45
N SER A 48 33.86 50.99 55.61
CA SER A 48 33.43 52.39 55.76
C SER A 48 32.22 52.56 56.65
N THR A 49 32.17 53.70 57.33
CA THR A 49 31.02 54.09 58.16
C THR A 49 29.77 54.31 57.32
N LEU A 50 28.70 53.66 57.72
CA LEU A 50 27.39 53.72 57.07
C LEU A 50 26.48 54.72 57.77
N THR A 51 25.81 55.54 56.96
CA THR A 51 24.76 56.46 57.40
C THR A 51 23.45 56.02 56.76
N TRP A 52 22.44 55.79 57.58
CA TRP A 52 21.09 55.52 57.11
C TRP A 52 20.23 56.77 57.22
N THR A 53 19.45 57.04 56.18
CA THR A 53 18.43 58.10 56.17
C THR A 53 17.07 57.50 55.84
N LYS A 54 16.00 58.07 56.40
CA LYS A 54 14.62 57.77 56.05
C LYS A 54 13.95 59.07 55.59
N ASP A 55 13.37 59.08 54.40
CA ASP A 55 12.67 60.25 53.85
C ASP A 55 13.51 61.55 53.98
N ASN A 56 14.81 61.44 53.70
CA ASN A 56 15.82 62.51 53.79
C ASN A 56 16.22 62.97 55.21
N HIS A 57 15.86 62.22 56.25
CA HIS A 57 16.27 62.45 57.64
C HIS A 57 17.21 61.35 58.14
N THR A 58 18.36 61.72 58.71
CA THR A 58 19.31 60.77 59.31
C THR A 58 18.67 59.98 60.45
N LEU A 59 18.81 58.66 60.40
CA LEU A 59 18.32 57.76 61.43
C LEU A 59 19.37 57.59 62.53
N GLU A 60 18.94 57.78 63.77
CA GLU A 60 19.75 57.54 64.95
C GLU A 60 19.38 56.19 65.61
N PRO A 61 20.35 55.49 66.23
CA PRO A 61 20.06 54.28 67.00
C PRO A 61 19.02 54.54 68.08
N SER A 62 18.07 53.61 68.21
CA SER A 62 17.01 53.68 69.24
C SER A 62 16.73 52.30 69.83
N PRO A 63 15.81 52.18 70.82
CA PRO A 63 15.37 50.86 71.27
C PRO A 63 14.75 50.01 70.15
N ARG A 64 14.13 50.65 69.14
CA ARG A 64 13.52 49.96 67.97
C ARG A 64 14.44 49.87 66.76
N ILE A 65 15.40 50.79 66.61
CA ILE A 65 16.28 50.88 65.43
C ILE A 65 17.69 50.45 65.83
N LYS A 66 18.19 49.36 65.24
CA LYS A 66 19.56 48.85 65.47
C LYS A 66 20.33 48.81 64.16
N MET A 67 21.56 49.33 64.17
CA MET A 67 22.46 49.23 63.03
C MET A 67 23.59 48.27 63.40
N LYS A 68 23.67 47.13 62.71
CA LYS A 68 24.69 46.10 62.92
C LYS A 68 25.34 45.75 61.59
N GLY A 69 26.64 46.06 61.46
CA GLY A 69 27.35 45.89 60.20
C GLY A 69 26.65 46.67 59.08
N HIS A 70 26.33 45.98 57.99
CA HIS A 70 25.67 46.57 56.81
C HIS A 70 24.14 46.49 56.88
N VAL A 71 23.57 46.22 58.05
CA VAL A 71 22.15 45.92 58.23
C VAL A 71 21.48 46.90 59.19
N LEU A 72 20.38 47.50 58.74
CA LEU A 72 19.46 48.27 59.57
C LEU A 72 18.30 47.38 60.00
N TRP A 73 18.16 47.18 61.31
CA TRP A 73 17.06 46.45 61.92
C TRP A 73 16.01 47.40 62.46
N LEU A 74 14.76 47.15 62.12
CA LEU A 74 13.59 47.80 62.69
C LEU A 74 12.80 46.77 63.48
N LEU A 75 12.73 46.98 64.78
CA LEU A 75 12.03 46.11 65.72
C LEU A 75 10.66 46.70 66.06
N ASN A 76 9.62 45.87 66.00
CA ASN A 76 8.24 46.29 66.28
C ASN A 76 7.83 47.47 65.39
N THR A 77 7.73 47.18 64.09
CA THR A 77 7.38 48.11 63.03
C THR A 77 5.96 48.65 63.19
N THR A 78 5.77 49.89 62.74
CA THR A 78 4.49 50.60 62.72
C THR A 78 4.24 51.14 61.32
N SER A 79 3.00 51.45 60.97
CA SER A 79 2.66 52.13 59.70
C SER A 79 3.50 53.40 59.44
N SER A 80 3.94 54.11 60.50
CA SER A 80 4.81 55.29 60.38
C SER A 80 6.26 54.98 59.98
N ASP A 81 6.68 53.73 60.10
CA ASP A 81 8.01 53.28 59.66
C ASP A 81 8.05 53.00 58.14
N GLY A 82 6.91 53.01 57.43
CA GLY A 82 6.90 52.97 55.97
C GLY A 82 7.56 54.21 55.36
N GLY A 83 8.31 54.04 54.26
CA GLY A 83 9.01 55.14 53.60
C GLY A 83 10.27 54.70 52.83
N LEU A 84 10.99 55.67 52.27
CA LEU A 84 12.22 55.42 51.52
C LEU A 84 13.43 55.48 52.46
N TYR A 85 14.13 54.36 52.57
CA TYR A 85 15.38 54.25 53.31
C TYR A 85 16.56 54.34 52.34
N VAL A 86 17.56 55.14 52.68
CA VAL A 86 18.78 55.29 51.88
C VAL A 86 19.99 55.05 52.78
N CYS A 87 20.82 54.08 52.39
CA CYS A 87 22.11 53.84 53.01
C CYS A 87 23.22 54.50 52.19
N GLN A 88 24.08 55.26 52.86
CA GLN A 88 25.20 55.98 52.27
C GLN A 88 26.50 55.64 53.00
N SER A 89 27.58 55.44 52.25
CA SER A 89 28.91 55.19 52.80
C SER A 89 29.77 56.46 52.76
N SER A 90 30.45 56.77 53.86
CA SER A 90 31.15 58.06 54.03
C SER A 90 32.40 58.28 53.18
N ASN A 91 32.91 57.25 52.48
CA ASN A 91 34.21 57.26 51.77
C ASN A 91 34.13 56.99 50.26
N SER A 92 32.94 56.84 49.67
CA SER A 92 32.82 56.54 48.25
C SER A 92 32.79 57.82 47.39
N THR A 93 33.73 57.96 46.46
CA THR A 93 33.74 59.02 45.42
C THR A 93 32.58 58.88 44.42
N CYS A 94 31.87 57.76 44.46
CA CYS A 94 30.64 57.48 43.75
C CYS A 94 29.65 56.91 44.78
N SER A 95 28.60 57.66 45.18
CA SER A 95 27.65 57.16 46.17
C SER A 95 26.74 56.11 45.52
N MET A 96 27.09 54.84 45.69
CA MET A 96 26.11 53.77 45.55
C MET A 96 25.14 53.89 46.71
N ASP A 97 24.16 54.79 46.57
CA ASP A 97 23.05 54.91 47.50
C ASP A 97 22.19 53.65 47.34
N SER A 98 22.29 52.73 48.29
CA SER A 98 21.35 51.60 48.36
C SER A 98 20.02 52.14 48.87
N ARG A 99 18.98 52.04 48.05
CA ARG A 99 17.65 52.57 48.33
C ARG A 99 16.67 51.43 48.56
N VAL A 100 15.93 51.48 49.66
CA VAL A 100 14.91 50.48 49.96
C VAL A 100 13.60 51.16 50.29
N LEU A 101 12.57 50.89 49.50
CA LEU A 101 11.21 51.34 49.77
C LEU A 101 10.53 50.32 50.69
N LEU A 102 10.34 50.68 51.95
CA LEU A 102 9.67 49.83 52.94
C LEU A 102 8.16 50.13 52.96
N SER A 103 7.36 49.11 52.68
CA SER A 103 5.92 49.10 52.90
C SER A 103 5.59 48.36 54.19
N VAL A 104 4.84 48.99 55.09
CA VAL A 104 4.36 48.37 56.33
C VAL A 104 2.86 48.14 56.19
N GLU A 105 2.46 46.88 56.17
CA GLU A 105 1.09 46.46 55.89
C GLU A 105 0.34 46.12 57.19
N PRO A 106 -0.98 46.40 57.25
CA PRO A 106 -1.81 45.93 58.35
C PRO A 106 -2.12 44.43 58.20
N GLY A 107 -2.12 43.70 59.31
CA GLY A 107 -2.53 42.29 59.35
C GLY A 107 -1.43 41.32 59.78
N PRO A 108 -1.70 40.00 59.74
CA PRO A 108 -0.82 39.00 60.35
C PRO A 108 0.30 38.50 59.44
N CYS A 109 0.23 38.69 58.11
CA CYS A 109 1.29 38.24 57.18
C CYS A 109 1.57 39.29 56.11
N PRO A 110 2.84 39.45 55.69
CA PRO A 110 3.21 40.38 54.65
C PRO A 110 2.84 39.84 53.28
N SER A 111 2.59 40.75 52.34
CA SER A 111 2.47 40.43 50.91
C SER A 111 3.70 39.67 50.42
N PRO A 112 3.52 38.68 49.53
CA PRO A 112 4.62 37.89 49.00
C PRO A 112 5.61 38.73 48.21
N GLN A 113 6.90 38.52 48.46
CA GLN A 113 8.00 39.18 47.74
C GLN A 113 8.69 38.22 46.77
N ASP A 114 8.73 36.93 47.13
CA ASP A 114 9.51 35.92 46.41
C ASP A 114 8.59 34.98 45.62
N PRO A 115 8.53 35.09 44.27
CA PRO A 115 7.79 34.17 43.45
C PRO A 115 8.51 32.82 43.32
N GLU A 116 7.80 31.74 43.65
CA GLU A 116 8.28 30.36 43.51
C GLU A 116 7.44 29.63 42.46
N LEU A 117 8.11 28.99 41.50
CA LEU A 117 7.48 28.29 40.39
C LEU A 117 7.82 26.81 40.46
N ALA A 118 6.80 25.96 40.52
CA ALA A 118 6.96 24.52 40.57
C ALA A 118 5.96 23.82 39.65
N MET A 119 6.32 22.65 39.13
CA MET A 119 5.42 21.84 38.30
C MET A 119 4.55 20.92 39.16
N GLU A 120 3.34 20.63 38.69
CA GLU A 120 2.49 19.59 39.28
C GLU A 120 3.21 18.23 39.31
N GLU A 121 2.91 17.41 40.32
CA GLU A 121 3.55 16.12 40.60
C GLU A 121 5.06 16.19 40.94
N THR A 122 5.60 17.39 41.21
CA THR A 122 6.98 17.56 41.69
C THR A 122 7.03 17.89 43.19
N ASN A 123 8.25 17.96 43.74
CA ASN A 123 8.48 18.29 45.14
C ASN A 123 9.21 19.65 45.21
N ILE A 124 8.85 20.49 46.18
CA ILE A 124 9.55 21.75 46.43
C ILE A 124 9.85 21.91 47.91
N SER A 125 10.97 22.56 48.21
CA SER A 125 11.39 22.93 49.56
C SER A 125 11.45 24.45 49.66
N LEU A 126 10.60 25.03 50.51
CA LEU A 126 10.66 26.45 50.85
C LEU A 126 11.54 26.61 52.09
N ASN A 127 12.64 27.36 51.98
CA ASN A 127 13.53 27.62 53.10
C ASN A 127 13.24 29.00 53.68
N CYS A 128 13.03 29.07 54.99
CA CYS A 128 12.78 30.34 55.66
C CYS A 128 14.09 31.16 55.73
N ASN A 129 14.26 32.06 54.76
CA ASN A 129 15.49 32.79 54.49
C ASN A 129 15.71 33.98 55.44
N GLU A 130 15.70 33.72 56.75
CA GLU A 130 15.97 34.68 57.82
C GLU A 130 17.37 34.44 58.40
N GLU A 131 18.37 34.40 57.52
CA GLU A 131 19.79 34.12 57.85
C GLU A 131 20.43 35.20 58.72
N LEU A 132 19.86 36.41 58.72
CA LEU A 132 20.38 37.54 59.48
C LEU A 132 19.87 37.57 60.93
N ILE A 133 18.82 36.81 61.30
CA ILE A 133 18.34 36.75 62.70
C ILE A 133 19.45 36.40 63.71
N PRO A 134 20.30 35.37 63.47
CA PRO A 134 21.45 35.06 64.32
C PRO A 134 22.45 36.22 64.54
N VAL A 135 22.53 37.19 63.62
CA VAL A 135 23.38 38.38 63.75
C VAL A 135 22.82 39.33 64.82
N LEU A 136 21.49 39.38 64.95
CA LEU A 136 20.82 40.22 65.94
C LEU A 136 20.68 39.50 67.28
N GLY A 137 20.07 38.30 67.31
CA GLY A 137 19.71 37.57 68.53
C GLY A 137 19.53 36.06 68.30
N GLN A 138 18.85 35.38 69.23
CA GLN A 138 18.71 33.91 69.20
C GLN A 138 17.37 33.49 68.58
N ARG A 139 17.41 32.70 67.49
CA ARG A 139 16.22 32.07 66.91
C ARG A 139 15.61 31.06 67.90
N LEU A 140 14.31 31.17 68.17
CA LEU A 140 13.58 30.28 69.08
C LEU A 140 12.72 29.27 68.33
N GLN A 141 11.89 29.74 67.40
CA GLN A 141 10.90 28.89 66.72
C GLN A 141 10.59 29.41 65.32
N VAL A 142 10.30 28.50 64.39
CA VAL A 142 9.78 28.80 63.05
C VAL A 142 8.46 28.07 62.86
N GLN A 143 7.43 28.78 62.40
CA GLN A 143 6.11 28.24 62.12
C GLN A 143 5.63 28.67 60.73
N TRP A 144 5.05 27.75 59.97
CA TRP A 144 4.56 28.00 58.62
C TRP A 144 3.06 28.32 58.60
N TRP A 145 2.71 29.20 57.67
CA TRP A 145 1.35 29.67 57.40
C TRP A 145 1.10 29.60 55.90
N LYS A 146 -0.10 29.20 55.50
CA LYS A 146 -0.56 29.21 54.11
C LYS A 146 -1.78 30.11 54.01
N ASP A 147 -1.75 31.09 53.10
CA ASP A 147 -2.82 32.06 52.87
C ASP A 147 -3.30 32.70 54.20
N CYS A 148 -2.32 33.09 55.03
CA CYS A 148 -2.52 33.62 56.39
C CYS A 148 -3.29 32.72 57.36
N LYS A 149 -3.21 31.40 57.19
CA LYS A 149 -3.69 30.41 58.17
C LYS A 149 -2.56 29.52 58.61
N SER A 150 -2.45 29.30 59.92
CA SER A 150 -1.42 28.43 60.49
C SER A 150 -1.55 27.01 59.94
N THR A 151 -0.45 26.43 59.48
CA THR A 151 -0.40 25.03 59.04
C THR A 151 -0.09 24.07 60.19
N GLY A 152 0.35 24.60 61.34
CA GLY A 152 0.88 23.82 62.46
C GLY A 152 2.28 23.22 62.21
N ILE A 153 2.85 23.40 61.02
CA ILE A 153 4.16 22.87 60.64
C ILE A 153 5.26 23.76 61.20
N GLN A 154 6.26 23.15 61.82
CA GLN A 154 7.43 23.82 62.37
C GLN A 154 8.70 23.34 61.70
N GLY A 155 9.70 24.21 61.63
CA GLY A 155 11.00 23.92 61.04
C GLY A 155 11.47 25.04 60.11
N SER A 156 12.77 25.12 59.89
CA SER A 156 13.38 26.10 58.97
C SER A 156 13.02 25.85 57.51
N GLU A 157 12.65 24.63 57.15
CA GLU A 157 12.33 24.21 55.78
C GLU A 157 10.91 23.61 55.75
N LEU A 158 10.08 24.03 54.78
CA LEU A 158 8.79 23.42 54.48
C LEU A 158 8.91 22.62 53.18
N ARG A 159 8.74 21.30 53.28
CA ARG A 159 8.75 20.38 52.13
C ARG A 159 7.33 20.06 51.69
N LEU A 160 6.99 20.43 50.47
CA LEU A 160 5.74 20.05 49.82
C LEU A 160 6.05 18.94 48.82
N LEU A 161 5.36 17.80 48.95
CA LEU A 161 5.57 16.62 48.12
C LEU A 161 4.38 16.41 47.20
N ASN A 162 4.65 15.93 45.98
CA ASN A 162 3.63 15.63 44.98
C ASN A 162 2.62 16.76 44.80
N LEU A 163 3.13 17.93 44.39
CA LEU A 163 2.37 19.16 44.28
C LEU A 163 1.11 19.00 43.41
N SER A 164 0.04 19.65 43.85
CA SER A 164 -1.24 19.76 43.16
C SER A 164 -1.59 21.23 42.92
N MET A 165 -2.56 21.49 42.03
CA MET A 165 -3.08 22.85 41.85
C MET A 165 -3.63 23.49 43.14
N SER A 166 -4.01 22.68 44.14
CA SER A 166 -4.48 23.16 45.45
C SER A 166 -3.36 23.69 46.35
N ASP A 167 -2.11 23.37 46.04
CA ASP A 167 -0.93 23.83 46.79
C ASP A 167 -0.50 25.24 46.41
N LYS A 168 -1.01 25.78 45.30
CA LYS A 168 -0.86 27.19 44.94
C LYS A 168 -1.35 28.09 46.08
N GLY A 169 -0.57 29.10 46.44
CA GLY A 169 -0.91 30.03 47.52
C GLY A 169 0.30 30.79 48.05
N SER A 170 0.07 31.62 49.05
CA SER A 170 1.11 32.38 49.72
C SER A 170 1.57 31.66 50.98
N TYR A 171 2.86 31.33 51.08
CA TYR A 171 3.45 30.62 52.22
C TYR A 171 4.30 31.57 53.04
N THR A 172 3.88 31.85 54.27
CA THR A 172 4.61 32.72 55.20
C THR A 172 5.31 31.88 56.25
N CYS A 173 6.63 32.04 56.39
CA CYS A 173 7.32 31.57 57.59
C CYS A 173 7.33 32.67 58.64
N MET A 174 6.90 32.35 59.86
CA MET A 174 6.97 33.24 61.02
C MET A 174 8.07 32.75 61.95
N VAL A 175 9.03 33.63 62.25
CA VAL A 175 10.17 33.32 63.09
C VAL A 175 10.08 34.10 64.38
N ILE A 176 10.06 33.40 65.51
CA ILE A 176 10.17 33.99 66.84
C ILE A 176 11.64 33.95 67.24
N PHE A 177 12.20 35.09 67.60
CA PHE A 177 13.58 35.22 68.08
C PHE A 177 13.68 36.09 69.33
N ARG A 178 14.69 35.87 70.16
CA ARG A 178 14.96 36.60 71.38
C ARG A 178 16.10 37.59 71.19
N TYR A 179 15.86 38.84 71.56
CA TYR A 179 16.86 39.91 71.58
C TYR A 179 16.67 40.77 72.84
N GLU A 180 17.74 41.03 73.60
CA GLU A 180 17.72 41.82 74.86
C GLU A 180 16.54 41.46 75.78
N ASP A 181 16.36 40.15 76.03
CA ASP A 181 15.30 39.57 76.88
C ASP A 181 13.85 39.81 76.43
N ARG A 182 13.65 40.23 75.18
CA ARG A 182 12.33 40.34 74.54
C ARG A 182 12.22 39.41 73.34
N ASN A 183 11.01 38.93 73.10
CA ASN A 183 10.70 38.12 71.93
C ASN A 183 10.16 39.03 70.82
N TYR A 184 10.67 38.83 69.61
CA TYR A 184 10.25 39.51 68.40
C TYR A 184 9.83 38.47 67.36
N THR A 185 8.91 38.86 66.50
CA THR A 185 8.44 38.05 65.37
C THR A 185 8.95 38.67 64.09
N ALA A 186 9.64 37.90 63.25
CA ALA A 186 9.94 38.28 61.87
C ALA A 186 9.18 37.33 60.93
N SER A 187 8.95 37.76 59.69
CA SER A 187 8.16 36.98 58.75
C SER A 187 8.57 37.22 57.31
N HIS A 188 8.59 36.15 56.52
CA HIS A 188 8.86 36.19 55.10
C HIS A 188 7.82 35.34 54.34
N THR A 189 7.23 35.91 53.28
CA THR A 189 6.19 35.26 52.47
C THR A 189 6.67 34.97 51.04
N PHE A 190 6.52 33.71 50.63
CA PHE A 190 6.72 33.20 49.27
C PHE A 190 5.39 33.13 48.52
N GLN A 191 5.38 33.39 47.21
CA GLN A 191 4.25 33.14 46.33
C GLN A 191 4.47 31.87 45.53
N LEU A 192 3.89 30.75 45.95
CA LEU A 192 3.98 29.49 45.21
C LEU A 192 2.94 29.45 44.08
N THR A 193 3.42 29.32 42.86
CA THR A 193 2.61 29.05 41.67
C THR A 193 2.90 27.65 41.15
N VAL A 194 1.86 26.81 41.14
CA VAL A 194 1.93 25.45 40.58
C VAL A 194 1.53 25.51 39.09
N ILE A 195 2.44 25.05 38.23
CA ILE A 195 2.23 24.94 36.79
C ILE A 195 1.71 23.54 36.49
N LYS A 196 0.55 23.47 35.83
CA LYS A 196 -0.06 22.21 35.41
C LYS A 196 0.86 21.48 34.45
N LYS A 197 1.08 20.19 34.69
CA LYS A 197 1.87 19.35 33.78
C LYS A 197 1.00 18.97 32.59
N GLU A 198 1.38 19.42 31.40
CA GLU A 198 0.71 18.98 30.18
C GLU A 198 1.00 17.49 29.93
N PRO A 199 0.00 16.71 29.49
CA PRO A 199 0.21 15.31 29.19
C PRO A 199 1.16 15.16 28.01
N VAL A 200 2.25 14.41 28.20
CA VAL A 200 3.21 14.12 27.12
C VAL A 200 2.59 13.10 26.17
N VAL A 201 2.08 13.58 25.04
CA VAL A 201 1.54 12.74 23.96
C VAL A 201 2.62 12.54 22.91
N LYS A 202 2.99 11.29 22.63
CA LYS A 202 3.94 10.98 21.55
C LYS A 202 3.28 11.26 20.18
N PRO A 203 4.01 11.88 19.24
CA PRO A 203 3.47 12.13 17.91
C PRO A 203 3.26 10.80 17.18
N ARG A 204 2.27 10.78 16.28
CA ARG A 204 1.96 9.57 15.51
C ARG A 204 1.47 9.91 14.12
N VAL A 205 1.97 9.21 13.11
CA VAL A 205 1.39 9.23 11.77
C VAL A 205 0.16 8.34 11.79
N ILE A 206 -0.99 8.86 11.37
CA ILE A 206 -2.26 8.12 11.28
C ILE A 206 -2.36 7.46 9.90
N GLN A 207 -1.95 8.18 8.86
CA GLN A 207 -1.82 7.68 7.50
C GLN A 207 -0.80 8.53 6.72
N PRO A 208 -0.08 7.97 5.74
CA PRO A 208 -0.17 6.58 5.25
C PRO A 208 0.72 5.60 6.04
N HIS A 209 0.26 4.36 6.21
CA HIS A 209 1.05 3.24 6.75
C HIS A 209 1.30 2.21 5.65
N ASN A 210 2.48 2.28 5.02
CA ASN A 210 2.93 1.35 3.98
C ASN A 210 1.88 1.08 2.87
N LYS A 211 1.38 2.14 2.23
CA LYS A 211 0.37 2.05 1.16
C LYS A 211 1.04 2.14 -0.22
N THR A 212 0.53 1.41 -1.20
CA THR A 212 0.92 1.59 -2.61
C THR A 212 -0.25 2.20 -3.38
N LEU A 213 0.03 3.24 -4.16
CA LEU A 213 -0.94 3.94 -5.01
C LEU A 213 -0.59 3.71 -6.48
N HIS A 214 -1.52 3.17 -7.25
CA HIS A 214 -1.35 2.96 -8.68
C HIS A 214 -1.72 4.24 -9.44
N VAL A 215 -0.79 4.78 -10.22
CA VAL A 215 -0.95 6.05 -10.96
C VAL A 215 -0.28 5.98 -12.33
N LYS A 216 -0.88 6.65 -13.32
CA LYS A 216 -0.27 6.79 -14.65
C LYS A 216 0.75 7.95 -14.68
N PRO A 217 1.86 7.82 -15.42
CA PRO A 217 2.80 8.91 -15.60
C PRO A 217 2.12 10.17 -16.16
N GLY A 218 2.52 11.34 -15.65
CA GLY A 218 2.02 12.63 -16.10
C GLY A 218 0.70 13.10 -15.45
N MET A 219 0.03 12.27 -14.64
CA MET A 219 -1.16 12.71 -13.89
C MET A 219 -0.80 13.67 -12.75
N GLU A 220 -1.75 14.55 -12.40
CA GLU A 220 -1.72 15.36 -11.18
C GLU A 220 -2.29 14.54 -10.02
N ILE A 221 -1.56 14.45 -8.90
CA ILE A 221 -1.99 13.72 -7.72
C ILE A 221 -1.74 14.50 -6.42
N LYS A 222 -2.44 14.11 -5.37
CA LYS A 222 -2.29 14.63 -4.00
C LYS A 222 -2.04 13.48 -3.04
N LEU A 223 -0.95 13.55 -2.29
CA LEU A 223 -0.66 12.62 -1.20
C LEU A 223 -1.00 13.29 0.12
N GLU A 224 -1.80 12.63 0.94
CA GLU A 224 -2.22 13.16 2.24
C GLU A 224 -1.53 12.39 3.37
N CYS A 225 -0.96 13.15 4.30
CA CYS A 225 -0.42 12.62 5.54
C CYS A 225 -1.14 13.22 6.73
N THR A 226 -1.91 12.38 7.41
CA THR A 226 -2.61 12.78 8.64
C THR A 226 -1.78 12.36 9.83
N VAL A 227 -1.51 13.28 10.74
CA VAL A 227 -0.66 13.08 11.91
C VAL A 227 -1.36 13.57 13.18
N LEU A 228 -1.07 12.91 14.29
CA LEU A 228 -1.33 13.40 15.65
C LEU A 228 -0.06 14.12 16.11
N ILE A 229 -0.15 15.43 16.34
CA ILE A 229 0.97 16.27 16.74
C ILE A 229 1.23 16.14 18.24
N GLY A 230 0.21 16.41 19.05
CA GLY A 230 0.36 16.45 20.49
C GLY A 230 -0.82 17.10 21.19
N PHE A 231 -0.55 17.76 22.32
CA PHE A 231 -1.55 18.43 23.16
C PHE A 231 -1.41 19.95 23.06
N GLY A 232 -2.51 20.65 22.76
CA GLY A 232 -2.54 22.11 22.66
C GLY A 232 -1.78 22.70 21.44
N GLU A 233 -1.81 24.03 21.31
CA GLU A 233 -1.15 24.76 20.21
C GLU A 233 0.38 24.88 20.40
N GLN A 234 0.86 24.87 21.64
CA GLN A 234 2.30 24.98 21.94
C GLN A 234 3.10 23.82 21.35
N SER A 235 2.51 22.62 21.31
CA SER A 235 3.10 21.45 20.66
C SER A 235 3.43 21.68 19.17
N ASN A 236 2.71 22.59 18.48
CA ASN A 236 2.95 22.88 17.06
C ASN A 236 4.25 23.65 16.82
N LEU A 237 4.65 24.53 17.75
CA LEU A 237 5.82 25.40 17.59
C LEU A 237 7.14 24.61 17.61
N GLU A 238 7.15 23.49 18.32
CA GLU A 238 8.32 22.61 18.47
C GLU A 238 8.23 21.35 17.60
N THR A 239 7.17 21.20 16.80
CA THR A 239 6.94 20.02 15.96
C THR A 239 7.14 20.33 14.48
N SER A 240 7.88 19.46 13.80
CA SER A 240 8.07 19.51 12.34
C SER A 240 7.35 18.35 11.68
N VAL A 241 6.49 18.65 10.69
CA VAL A 241 5.82 17.65 9.84
C VAL A 241 6.19 17.93 8.39
N TYR A 242 6.81 16.97 7.71
CA TYR A 242 7.31 17.16 6.34
C TYR A 242 7.35 15.84 5.56
N TRP A 243 7.45 15.96 4.24
CA TRP A 243 7.68 14.83 3.34
C TRP A 243 9.16 14.69 2.98
N LEU A 244 9.61 13.45 2.82
CA LEU A 244 10.85 13.09 2.12
C LEU A 244 10.52 12.22 0.91
N ILE A 245 11.23 12.45 -0.20
CA ILE A 245 11.13 11.68 -1.44
C ILE A 245 12.49 11.02 -1.63
N ASN A 246 12.55 9.69 -1.48
CA ASN A 246 13.80 8.95 -1.54
C ASN A 246 14.92 9.55 -0.66
N HIS A 247 14.59 9.90 0.58
CA HIS A 247 15.48 10.56 1.56
C HIS A 247 15.90 12.00 1.23
N SER A 248 15.37 12.59 0.14
CA SER A 248 15.58 13.99 -0.21
C SER A 248 14.38 14.85 0.22
N TYR A 249 14.65 16.09 0.60
CA TYR A 249 13.63 17.07 0.96
C TYR A 249 12.83 17.54 -0.26
N VAL A 250 11.55 17.86 -0.07
CA VAL A 250 10.64 18.33 -1.14
C VAL A 250 11.16 19.59 -1.82
N GLU A 251 11.90 20.46 -1.11
CA GLU A 251 12.53 21.67 -1.65
C GLU A 251 13.51 21.39 -2.79
N SER A 252 14.01 20.14 -2.90
CA SER A 252 14.85 19.70 -4.02
C SER A 252 14.06 19.60 -5.35
N TYR A 253 12.73 19.61 -5.27
CA TYR A 253 11.81 19.45 -6.39
C TYR A 253 10.91 20.71 -6.50
N PRO A 254 11.31 21.74 -7.25
CA PRO A 254 10.67 23.06 -7.22
C PRO A 254 9.23 23.09 -7.75
N GLU A 255 8.81 22.07 -8.51
CA GLU A 255 7.43 21.95 -8.99
C GLU A 255 6.47 21.38 -7.93
N LEU A 256 7.00 20.74 -6.89
CA LEU A 256 6.21 20.15 -5.83
C LEU A 256 5.86 21.20 -4.77
N ARG A 257 4.66 21.08 -4.20
CA ARG A 257 4.20 21.98 -3.12
C ARG A 257 3.65 21.16 -1.98
N GLN A 258 3.95 21.57 -0.75
CA GLN A 258 3.36 20.98 0.44
C GLN A 258 2.57 22.02 1.23
N ASN A 259 1.49 21.59 1.86
CA ASN A 259 0.65 22.43 2.69
C ASN A 259 0.24 21.67 3.96
N LEU A 260 0.57 22.22 5.12
CA LEU A 260 0.17 21.68 6.41
C LEU A 260 -1.04 22.46 6.92
N THR A 261 -2.10 21.73 7.23
CA THR A 261 -3.29 22.25 7.91
C THR A 261 -3.40 21.61 9.28
N THR A 262 -3.80 22.36 10.30
CA THR A 262 -3.93 21.85 11.67
C THR A 262 -5.33 22.07 12.22
N GLU A 263 -5.79 21.14 13.05
CA GLU A 263 -7.12 21.17 13.66
C GLU A 263 -7.06 20.62 15.09
N MET A 264 -7.69 21.32 16.04
CA MET A 264 -7.84 20.85 17.41
C MET A 264 -9.17 20.10 17.56
N ARG A 265 -9.14 18.88 18.11
CA ARG A 265 -10.32 18.04 18.34
C ARG A 265 -10.77 18.04 19.81
N GLU A 266 -11.93 17.43 20.10
CA GLU A 266 -12.66 17.46 21.40
C GLU A 266 -11.88 17.02 22.67
N ASN A 267 -10.59 16.70 22.59
CA ASN A 267 -9.72 16.32 23.73
C ASN A 267 -8.47 17.21 23.86
N PHE A 268 -8.46 18.41 23.27
CA PHE A 268 -7.28 19.28 23.14
C PHE A 268 -6.10 18.64 22.38
N LEU A 269 -6.36 17.53 21.68
CA LEU A 269 -5.39 16.89 20.81
C LEU A 269 -5.34 17.64 19.49
N LEU A 270 -4.11 17.98 19.08
CA LEU A 270 -3.83 18.68 17.84
C LEU A 270 -3.51 17.67 16.74
N TYR A 271 -4.27 17.73 15.65
CA TYR A 271 -4.06 16.94 14.45
C TYR A 271 -3.52 17.82 13.33
N GLY A 272 -2.70 17.24 12.46
CA GLY A 272 -2.20 17.87 11.24
C GLY A 272 -2.54 17.04 10.01
N ASN A 273 -2.84 17.71 8.89
CA ASN A 273 -2.91 17.09 7.57
C ASN A 273 -1.93 17.80 6.64
N LEU A 274 -0.87 17.09 6.27
CA LEU A 274 0.17 17.53 5.34
C LEU A 274 -0.11 16.97 3.95
N THR A 275 -0.58 17.82 3.05
CA THR A 275 -0.83 17.44 1.65
C THR A 275 0.38 17.78 0.78
N LEU A 276 0.92 16.78 0.06
CA LEU A 276 1.92 16.95 -0.99
C LEU A 276 1.22 16.97 -2.36
N PHE A 277 1.36 18.08 -3.07
CA PHE A 277 0.82 18.30 -4.41
C PHE A 277 1.89 18.00 -5.45
N ILE A 278 1.59 17.01 -6.31
CA ILE A 278 2.44 16.58 -7.42
C ILE A 278 1.70 16.91 -8.72
N PRO A 279 2.02 18.04 -9.39
CA PRO A 279 1.30 18.47 -10.60
C PRO A 279 1.49 17.50 -11.76
N LYS A 280 2.65 16.84 -11.82
CA LYS A 280 2.98 15.88 -12.88
C LYS A 280 3.82 14.74 -12.30
N VAL A 281 3.28 13.54 -12.27
CA VAL A 281 4.02 12.34 -11.83
C VAL A 281 5.09 11.96 -12.86
N LEU A 282 6.35 12.10 -12.47
CA LEU A 282 7.50 11.71 -13.30
C LEU A 282 7.85 10.23 -13.13
N PRO A 283 8.46 9.58 -14.15
CA PRO A 283 8.90 8.19 -14.05
C PRO A 283 9.86 7.89 -12.88
N GLU A 284 10.64 8.88 -12.45
CA GLU A 284 11.56 8.80 -11.31
C GLU A 284 10.87 8.71 -9.94
N PHE A 285 9.57 9.04 -9.88
CA PHE A 285 8.78 8.94 -8.66
C PHE A 285 8.18 7.54 -8.43
N PHE A 286 8.32 6.61 -9.38
CA PHE A 286 7.90 5.22 -9.18
C PHE A 286 8.97 4.42 -8.44
N SER A 287 8.52 3.46 -7.63
CA SER A 287 9.39 2.56 -6.85
C SER A 287 10.33 3.26 -5.85
N VAL A 288 10.06 4.53 -5.54
CA VAL A 288 10.74 5.29 -4.47
C VAL A 288 9.78 5.53 -3.30
N PRO A 289 10.29 5.55 -2.05
CA PRO A 289 9.46 5.81 -0.89
C PRO A 289 9.17 7.30 -0.76
N PHE A 290 7.89 7.65 -0.65
CA PHE A 290 7.44 8.93 -0.12
C PHE A 290 7.20 8.74 1.37
N GLN A 291 7.98 9.42 2.19
CA GLN A 291 7.96 9.28 3.65
C GLN A 291 7.38 10.54 4.27
N CYS A 292 6.28 10.43 5.00
CA CYS A 292 5.80 11.50 5.85
C CYS A 292 6.39 11.32 7.25
N ILE A 293 7.11 12.32 7.71
CA ILE A 293 7.81 12.28 9.00
C ILE A 293 7.21 13.35 9.90
N ILE A 294 6.95 12.96 11.14
CA ILE A 294 6.67 13.89 12.24
C ILE A 294 7.79 13.79 13.27
N LEU A 295 8.32 14.94 13.67
CA LEU A 295 9.39 15.08 14.65
C LEU A 295 8.97 16.08 15.72
N SER A 296 9.01 15.65 16.98
CA SER A 296 8.74 16.48 18.16
C SER A 296 9.76 16.17 19.27
N PRO A 297 9.87 17.00 20.32
CA PRO A 297 10.69 16.67 21.50
C PRO A 297 10.28 15.36 22.18
N SER A 298 9.00 14.97 22.05
CA SER A 298 8.44 13.76 22.64
C SER A 298 8.74 12.48 21.85
N GLY A 299 9.26 12.61 20.62
CA GLY A 299 9.61 11.48 19.75
C GLY A 299 9.35 11.77 18.27
N THR A 300 9.48 10.72 17.46
CA THR A 300 9.27 10.76 16.01
C THR A 300 8.46 9.56 15.54
N ASP A 301 7.72 9.74 14.46
CA ASP A 301 7.03 8.67 13.76
C ASP A 301 7.09 8.88 12.25
N THR A 302 6.93 7.82 11.47
CA THR A 302 7.12 7.87 10.00
C THR A 302 6.11 6.98 9.29
N GLY A 303 5.34 7.59 8.37
CA GLY A 303 4.46 6.92 7.43
C GLY A 303 5.06 6.84 6.04
N GLN A 304 4.72 5.81 5.27
CA GLN A 304 5.28 5.60 3.94
C GLN A 304 4.19 5.30 2.91
N VAL A 305 4.39 5.82 1.69
CA VAL A 305 3.58 5.51 0.52
C VAL A 305 4.49 5.33 -0.71
N TRP A 306 4.16 4.38 -1.57
CA TRP A 306 4.84 4.14 -2.85
C TRP A 306 3.91 4.41 -4.01
N LEU A 307 4.47 4.93 -5.11
CA LEU A 307 3.76 5.02 -6.38
C LEU A 307 4.13 3.82 -7.24
N SER A 308 3.12 3.16 -7.78
CA SER A 308 3.25 2.05 -8.74
C SER A 308 2.59 2.44 -10.05
N GLN A 309 3.13 1.98 -11.18
CA GLN A 309 2.54 2.24 -12.48
C GLN A 309 1.28 1.39 -12.66
N ASP A 310 0.22 2.01 -13.18
CA ASP A 310 -1.01 1.33 -13.53
C ASP A 310 -0.86 0.65 -14.91
N ASP A 311 -0.59 -0.65 -14.91
CA ASP A 311 -0.23 -1.47 -16.09
C ASP A 311 -1.43 -2.12 -16.80
N ASP A 312 -2.66 -1.75 -16.44
CA ASP A 312 -3.91 -2.41 -16.87
C ASP A 312 -4.07 -2.48 -18.41
N ASP A 313 -3.54 -1.47 -19.12
CA ASP A 313 -3.58 -1.40 -20.59
C ASP A 313 -2.76 -2.52 -21.27
N THR A 314 -1.69 -3.02 -20.62
CA THR A 314 -0.84 -4.08 -21.19
C THR A 314 -1.48 -5.46 -21.10
N ILE A 315 -2.23 -5.72 -20.03
CA ILE A 315 -2.91 -7.00 -19.78
C ILE A 315 -4.05 -7.18 -20.78
N HIS A 316 -4.84 -6.13 -21.02
CA HIS A 316 -5.92 -6.16 -22.02
C HIS A 316 -5.40 -6.37 -23.45
N ALA A 317 -4.29 -5.71 -23.83
CA ALA A 317 -3.67 -5.92 -25.12
C ALA A 317 -3.19 -7.37 -25.31
N TRP A 318 -2.58 -7.98 -24.27
CA TRP A 318 -2.12 -9.36 -24.32
C TRP A 318 -3.27 -10.37 -24.44
N LEU A 319 -4.37 -10.14 -23.72
CA LEU A 319 -5.58 -10.97 -23.81
C LEU A 319 -6.20 -10.95 -25.22
N ILE A 320 -6.20 -9.80 -25.89
CA ILE A 320 -6.70 -9.67 -27.26
C ILE A 320 -5.83 -10.46 -28.24
N ILE A 321 -4.50 -10.38 -28.10
CA ILE A 321 -3.56 -11.12 -28.97
C ILE A 321 -3.76 -12.63 -28.81
N VAL A 322 -3.88 -13.13 -27.57
CA VAL A 322 -4.13 -14.55 -27.30
C VAL A 322 -5.47 -14.99 -27.90
N ALA A 323 -6.53 -14.20 -27.77
CA ALA A 323 -7.83 -14.50 -28.36
C ALA A 323 -7.76 -14.59 -29.90
N LEU A 324 -7.03 -13.68 -30.55
CA LEU A 324 -6.82 -13.70 -32.00
C LEU A 324 -6.02 -14.94 -32.47
N LEU A 325 -5.00 -15.34 -31.72
CA LEU A 325 -4.23 -16.55 -32.01
C LEU A 325 -5.08 -17.82 -31.89
N ILE A 326 -5.92 -17.91 -30.86
CA ILE A 326 -6.86 -19.02 -30.68
C ILE A 326 -7.87 -19.05 -31.82
N PHE A 327 -8.43 -17.90 -32.19
CA PHE A 327 -9.36 -17.81 -33.31
C PHE A 327 -8.72 -18.25 -34.64
N ALA A 328 -7.50 -17.79 -34.93
CA ALA A 328 -6.75 -18.20 -36.11
C ALA A 328 -6.45 -19.71 -36.14
N ALA A 329 -6.10 -20.29 -34.99
CA ALA A 329 -5.87 -21.73 -34.87
C ALA A 329 -7.15 -22.54 -35.12
N ILE A 330 -8.30 -22.10 -34.63
CA ILE A 330 -9.60 -22.74 -34.88
C ILE A 330 -9.95 -22.66 -36.37
N VAL A 331 -9.82 -21.50 -37.00
CA VAL A 331 -10.06 -21.34 -38.44
C VAL A 331 -9.14 -22.23 -39.26
N GLY A 332 -7.85 -22.29 -38.90
CA GLY A 332 -6.87 -23.19 -39.53
C GLY A 332 -7.27 -24.66 -39.41
N ALA A 333 -7.69 -25.11 -38.22
CA ALA A 333 -8.13 -26.48 -38.00
C ALA A 333 -9.39 -26.83 -38.81
N VAL A 334 -10.35 -25.90 -38.92
CA VAL A 334 -11.57 -26.08 -39.73
C VAL A 334 -11.22 -26.18 -41.22
N LEU A 335 -10.36 -25.29 -41.73
CA LEU A 335 -9.91 -25.34 -43.13
C LEU A 335 -9.18 -26.66 -43.44
N ILE A 336 -8.29 -27.12 -42.54
CA ILE A 336 -7.62 -28.41 -42.67
C ILE A 336 -8.64 -29.56 -42.69
N TYR A 337 -9.67 -29.52 -41.84
CA TYR A 337 -10.71 -30.54 -41.82
C TYR A 337 -11.46 -30.65 -43.16
N PHE A 338 -11.81 -29.52 -43.78
CA PHE A 338 -12.48 -29.51 -45.08
C PHE A 338 -11.59 -29.98 -46.23
N VAL A 339 -10.31 -29.61 -46.25
CA VAL A 339 -9.37 -29.94 -47.33
C VAL A 339 -8.69 -31.31 -47.13
N LYS A 340 -8.87 -31.95 -45.97
CA LYS A 340 -8.23 -33.23 -45.59
C LYS A 340 -8.32 -34.32 -46.66
N ILE A 341 -9.49 -34.47 -47.29
CA ILE A 341 -9.71 -35.51 -48.31
C ILE A 341 -8.93 -35.19 -49.59
N ASP A 342 -8.94 -33.94 -50.02
CA ASP A 342 -8.26 -33.51 -51.24
C ASP A 342 -6.72 -33.55 -51.06
N LEU A 343 -6.21 -33.21 -49.87
CA LEU A 343 -4.77 -33.30 -49.54
C LEU A 343 -4.27 -34.75 -49.53
N ILE A 344 -5.07 -35.69 -49.00
CA ILE A 344 -4.72 -37.12 -48.96
C ILE A 344 -4.80 -37.75 -50.36
N LEU A 345 -5.81 -37.39 -51.18
CA LEU A 345 -5.92 -37.84 -52.56
C LEU A 345 -4.75 -37.33 -53.42
N ALA A 346 -4.36 -36.06 -53.27
CA ALA A 346 -3.20 -35.49 -53.94
C ALA A 346 -1.89 -36.17 -53.52
N TYR A 347 -1.69 -36.44 -52.23
CA TYR A 347 -0.53 -37.16 -51.73
C TYR A 347 -0.43 -38.59 -52.31
N ARG A 348 -1.54 -39.32 -52.42
CA ARG A 348 -1.55 -40.68 -53.02
C ARG A 348 -1.33 -40.64 -54.53
N GLN A 349 -1.82 -39.62 -55.24
CA GLN A 349 -1.53 -39.43 -56.67
C GLN A 349 -0.06 -39.20 -56.96
N CYS A 350 0.69 -38.55 -56.04
CA CYS A 350 2.14 -38.39 -56.16
C CYS A 350 2.93 -39.67 -55.82
N LYS A 351 2.32 -40.67 -55.18
CA LYS A 351 2.96 -41.95 -54.90
C LYS A 351 2.67 -42.91 -56.07
N THR A 352 3.55 -42.93 -57.07
CA THR A 352 3.49 -43.90 -58.17
C THR A 352 3.58 -45.35 -57.64
N PRO A 353 2.87 -46.30 -58.25
CA PRO A 353 2.82 -47.69 -57.78
C PRO A 353 4.08 -48.44 -58.22
N TYR A 354 4.84 -48.95 -57.24
CA TYR A 354 5.68 -50.12 -57.51
C TYR A 354 4.81 -51.38 -57.50
N GLU A 355 4.75 -52.01 -58.67
CA GLU A 355 4.54 -53.42 -59.00
C GLU A 355 3.48 -54.25 -58.27
N GLY A 356 2.46 -54.66 -59.03
CA GLY A 356 1.71 -55.91 -58.75
C GLY A 356 0.27 -55.96 -59.24
N SER A 357 -0.42 -54.82 -59.33
CA SER A 357 -1.87 -54.79 -59.62
C SER A 357 -2.19 -54.11 -60.95
N LEU A 358 -2.88 -54.84 -61.83
CA LEU A 358 -3.27 -54.41 -63.18
C LEU A 358 -4.59 -53.63 -63.19
N TYR A 359 -5.45 -53.85 -62.20
CA TYR A 359 -6.79 -53.25 -62.07
C TYR A 359 -6.96 -52.52 -60.73
N ASN A 360 -7.62 -51.36 -60.77
CA ASN A 360 -7.97 -50.56 -59.59
C ASN A 360 -9.11 -51.18 -58.80
N ALA A 361 -10.08 -51.82 -59.47
CA ALA A 361 -11.10 -52.61 -58.80
C ALA A 361 -11.70 -53.71 -59.68
N TYR A 362 -12.10 -54.80 -59.04
CA TYR A 362 -12.93 -55.86 -59.59
C TYR A 362 -14.39 -55.57 -59.22
N VAL A 363 -15.26 -55.40 -60.22
CA VAL A 363 -16.67 -54.99 -60.05
C VAL A 363 -17.58 -56.17 -60.30
N LEU A 364 -18.36 -56.52 -59.27
CA LEU A 364 -19.40 -57.54 -59.30
C LEU A 364 -20.75 -56.87 -59.00
N TYR A 365 -21.77 -57.17 -59.79
CA TYR A 365 -23.13 -56.68 -59.54
C TYR A 365 -24.10 -57.87 -59.49
N LEU A 366 -25.08 -57.80 -58.59
CA LEU A 366 -26.08 -58.85 -58.42
C LEU A 366 -27.39 -58.46 -59.11
N HIS A 367 -28.02 -59.45 -59.73
CA HIS A 367 -29.33 -59.29 -60.36
C HIS A 367 -30.43 -59.46 -59.31
N GLY A 368 -31.41 -58.55 -59.33
CA GLY A 368 -32.62 -58.69 -58.51
C GLY A 368 -33.59 -59.71 -59.10
N LYS A 369 -34.57 -60.16 -58.31
CA LYS A 369 -35.56 -61.21 -58.67
C LYS A 369 -36.51 -60.86 -59.83
N SER A 370 -36.38 -59.69 -60.47
CA SER A 370 -37.22 -59.26 -61.59
C SER A 370 -36.36 -59.04 -62.86
N PRO A 371 -36.61 -59.79 -63.95
CA PRO A 371 -35.88 -59.64 -65.20
C PRO A 371 -36.42 -58.41 -65.96
N GLY A 372 -35.91 -57.21 -65.64
CA GLY A 372 -36.29 -56.01 -66.40
C GLY A 372 -35.84 -54.64 -65.89
N SER A 373 -35.38 -54.50 -64.65
CA SER A 373 -34.88 -53.20 -64.16
C SER A 373 -33.94 -53.39 -62.98
N SER A 374 -32.64 -53.53 -63.25
CA SER A 374 -31.64 -53.41 -62.19
C SER A 374 -30.85 -52.13 -62.42
N THR A 375 -31.21 -51.07 -61.70
CA THR A 375 -30.40 -49.84 -61.54
C THR A 375 -28.92 -50.17 -61.24
N ALA A 376 -28.68 -51.31 -60.57
CA ALA A 376 -27.36 -51.88 -60.32
C ALA A 376 -26.57 -52.22 -61.60
N ALA A 377 -27.20 -52.78 -62.64
CA ALA A 377 -26.53 -53.12 -63.90
C ALA A 377 -26.24 -51.86 -64.75
N ASP A 378 -27.16 -50.88 -64.78
CA ASP A 378 -26.91 -49.59 -65.45
C ASP A 378 -25.77 -48.81 -64.75
N LEU A 379 -25.74 -48.86 -63.41
CA LEU A 379 -24.64 -48.33 -62.61
C LEU A 379 -23.31 -49.03 -62.94
N ALA A 380 -23.29 -50.37 -62.97
CA ALA A 380 -22.11 -51.18 -63.25
C ALA A 380 -21.57 -51.00 -64.67
N LEU A 381 -22.42 -51.11 -65.69
CA LEU A 381 -21.98 -51.24 -67.08
C LEU A 381 -21.85 -49.91 -67.81
N ARG A 382 -22.56 -48.86 -67.38
CA ARG A 382 -22.58 -47.56 -68.06
C ARG A 382 -22.00 -46.43 -67.22
N ILE A 383 -22.49 -46.26 -66.00
CA ILE A 383 -22.19 -45.07 -65.18
C ILE A 383 -20.79 -45.15 -64.56
N LEU A 384 -20.40 -46.32 -64.03
CA LEU A 384 -19.08 -46.57 -63.46
C LEU A 384 -17.95 -46.41 -64.51
N PRO A 385 -17.99 -47.07 -65.68
CA PRO A 385 -17.03 -46.85 -66.76
C PRO A 385 -16.92 -45.39 -67.21
N GLY A 386 -18.06 -44.74 -67.45
CA GLY A 386 -18.10 -43.35 -67.91
C GLY A 386 -17.49 -42.35 -66.93
N THR A 387 -17.53 -42.64 -65.63
CA THR A 387 -17.02 -41.72 -64.60
C THR A 387 -15.60 -42.08 -64.14
N LEU A 388 -15.31 -43.37 -63.91
CA LEU A 388 -14.03 -43.79 -63.33
C LEU A 388 -12.95 -44.07 -64.39
N GLU A 389 -13.31 -44.71 -65.51
CA GLU A 389 -12.35 -45.03 -66.57
C GLU A 389 -12.08 -43.78 -67.43
N GLN A 390 -13.13 -43.10 -67.91
CA GLN A 390 -12.96 -41.96 -68.83
C GLN A 390 -12.52 -40.65 -68.14
N GLN A 391 -13.07 -40.30 -66.97
CA GLN A 391 -12.75 -39.01 -66.31
C GLN A 391 -11.62 -39.12 -65.29
N HIS A 392 -11.34 -40.32 -64.77
CA HIS A 392 -10.38 -40.53 -63.68
C HIS A 392 -9.28 -41.55 -63.99
N ASN A 393 -9.25 -42.11 -65.21
CA ASN A 393 -8.21 -43.01 -65.72
C ASN A 393 -7.92 -44.23 -64.81
N LEU A 394 -8.96 -44.74 -64.14
CA LEU A 394 -8.89 -45.98 -63.35
C LEU A 394 -9.22 -47.17 -64.25
N LYS A 395 -8.53 -48.30 -64.06
CA LYS A 395 -8.84 -49.54 -64.78
C LYS A 395 -9.77 -50.40 -63.94
N LEU A 396 -10.99 -50.65 -64.42
CA LEU A 396 -11.94 -51.55 -63.76
C LEU A 396 -12.02 -52.86 -64.54
N PHE A 397 -12.21 -53.96 -63.82
CA PHE A 397 -12.64 -55.23 -64.42
C PHE A 397 -14.09 -55.47 -64.02
N ILE A 398 -15.01 -55.58 -64.98
CA ILE A 398 -16.45 -55.70 -64.73
C ILE A 398 -16.95 -57.06 -65.20
N GLN A 399 -17.47 -57.85 -64.26
CA GLN A 399 -18.03 -59.17 -64.52
C GLN A 399 -19.23 -59.05 -65.49
N GLY A 400 -19.22 -59.75 -66.61
CA GLY A 400 -20.25 -59.69 -67.66
C GLY A 400 -20.06 -58.61 -68.75
N ARG A 401 -19.02 -57.76 -68.65
CA ARG A 401 -18.54 -56.93 -69.78
C ARG A 401 -17.21 -57.48 -70.30
N ASP A 402 -16.25 -57.59 -69.40
CA ASP A 402 -14.86 -57.90 -69.72
C ASP A 402 -14.62 -59.42 -69.76
N ALA A 403 -15.43 -60.19 -69.03
CA ALA A 403 -15.38 -61.66 -69.03
C ALA A 403 -15.85 -62.29 -70.36
N ASP A 404 -16.73 -61.60 -71.11
CA ASP A 404 -17.33 -62.13 -72.35
C ASP A 404 -16.62 -61.67 -73.62
N THR A 405 -15.84 -60.58 -73.55
CA THR A 405 -15.14 -59.98 -74.69
C THR A 405 -13.67 -60.39 -74.82
N GLU A 406 -12.99 -60.73 -73.72
CA GLU A 406 -11.64 -61.29 -73.75
C GLU A 406 -11.70 -62.82 -73.78
N ALA A 407 -11.28 -63.43 -74.88
CA ALA A 407 -11.28 -64.87 -75.09
C ALA A 407 -10.61 -65.65 -73.92
N GLY A 408 -11.43 -66.18 -73.00
CA GLY A 408 -11.24 -67.39 -72.18
C GLY A 408 -9.85 -67.79 -71.69
N ILE A 409 -8.97 -66.86 -71.28
CA ILE A 409 -7.59 -67.20 -70.85
C ILE A 409 -7.19 -66.63 -69.48
N HIS A 410 -7.97 -65.77 -68.83
CA HIS A 410 -7.68 -65.34 -67.45
C HIS A 410 -8.60 -66.02 -66.44
N ASN A 411 -8.01 -66.78 -65.51
CA ASN A 411 -8.74 -67.39 -64.40
C ASN A 411 -9.32 -66.26 -63.53
N MET A 412 -10.59 -66.34 -63.15
CA MET A 412 -11.29 -65.25 -62.43
C MET A 412 -10.59 -64.90 -61.10
N THR A 413 -9.92 -65.87 -60.49
CA THR A 413 -9.05 -65.70 -59.32
C THR A 413 -7.79 -64.88 -59.59
N ASP A 414 -7.22 -64.94 -60.80
CA ASP A 414 -6.01 -64.20 -61.16
C ASP A 414 -6.33 -62.71 -61.28
N VAL A 415 -7.44 -62.37 -61.93
CA VAL A 415 -7.91 -60.98 -62.05
C VAL A 415 -8.26 -60.40 -60.68
N LEU A 416 -8.90 -61.21 -59.82
CA LEU A 416 -9.17 -60.84 -58.43
C LEU A 416 -7.86 -60.52 -57.70
N SER A 417 -6.84 -61.37 -57.79
CA SER A 417 -5.53 -61.15 -57.14
C SER A 417 -4.79 -59.89 -57.63
N GLN A 418 -5.06 -59.46 -58.86
CA GLN A 418 -4.46 -58.27 -59.48
C GLN A 418 -5.25 -56.97 -59.22
N SER A 419 -6.35 -57.05 -58.48
CA SER A 419 -7.25 -55.94 -58.18
C SER A 419 -6.98 -55.33 -56.80
N LYS A 420 -6.96 -53.98 -56.70
CA LYS A 420 -6.73 -53.29 -55.41
C LYS A 420 -7.95 -53.28 -54.47
N ALA A 421 -9.14 -53.40 -55.04
CA ALA A 421 -10.41 -53.42 -54.30
C ALA A 421 -11.44 -54.29 -55.05
N VAL A 422 -12.44 -54.76 -54.32
CA VAL A 422 -13.62 -55.43 -54.89
C VAL A 422 -14.83 -54.53 -54.66
N VAL A 423 -15.58 -54.20 -55.71
CA VAL A 423 -16.81 -53.40 -55.64
C VAL A 423 -17.98 -54.32 -55.89
N LEU A 424 -18.82 -54.50 -54.87
CA LEU A 424 -20.04 -55.30 -54.95
C LEU A 424 -21.26 -54.39 -54.96
N ILE A 425 -22.04 -54.45 -56.04
CA ILE A 425 -23.22 -53.60 -56.23
C ILE A 425 -24.47 -54.41 -55.92
N LEU A 426 -25.24 -53.94 -54.93
CA LEU A 426 -26.50 -54.54 -54.53
C LEU A 426 -27.70 -53.83 -55.17
N PRO A 427 -28.65 -54.59 -55.75
CA PRO A 427 -29.93 -54.03 -56.17
C PRO A 427 -30.83 -53.72 -54.97
N GLY A 428 -31.83 -52.88 -55.19
CA GLY A 428 -32.90 -52.65 -54.22
C GLY A 428 -33.89 -53.80 -54.14
N ASN A 429 -34.48 -54.00 -52.96
CA ASN A 429 -35.57 -54.93 -52.71
C ASN A 429 -36.91 -54.30 -53.14
N ASN A 430 -37.23 -54.40 -54.44
CA ASN A 430 -38.54 -53.97 -54.93
C ASN A 430 -39.60 -55.00 -54.50
N GLY A 431 -40.31 -54.68 -53.41
CA GLY A 431 -41.32 -55.53 -52.77
C GLY A 431 -42.60 -55.75 -53.59
N GLU A 432 -42.50 -56.28 -54.81
CA GLU A 432 -43.64 -56.81 -55.56
C GLU A 432 -43.50 -58.33 -55.73
N GLU A 433 -44.22 -59.07 -54.88
CA GLU A 433 -44.53 -60.49 -55.10
C GLU A 433 -45.44 -60.62 -56.32
N ASN A 434 -44.90 -61.04 -57.46
CA ASN A 434 -45.71 -61.62 -58.54
C ASN A 434 -45.14 -62.97 -58.95
N LEU A 435 -45.93 -64.01 -58.68
CA LEU A 435 -45.65 -65.41 -59.00
C LEU A 435 -45.60 -65.64 -60.51
N ILE A 436 -44.47 -66.18 -61.00
CA ILE A 436 -44.42 -66.98 -62.24
C ILE A 436 -43.48 -68.16 -61.96
N PRO A 437 -43.89 -69.42 -62.19
CA PRO A 437 -43.02 -70.57 -61.98
C PRO A 437 -42.14 -70.74 -63.22
N ILE A 438 -40.82 -70.64 -63.06
CA ILE A 438 -39.87 -71.01 -64.10
C ILE A 438 -39.09 -72.24 -63.64
N SER A 439 -39.03 -73.19 -64.56
CA SER A 439 -38.41 -74.50 -64.53
C SER A 439 -37.09 -74.57 -63.74
N GLN A 440 -37.11 -75.41 -62.71
CA GLN A 440 -35.93 -76.05 -62.14
C GLN A 440 -35.19 -76.79 -63.25
N ASP A 441 -34.05 -76.27 -63.72
CA ASP A 441 -32.86 -77.05 -64.14
C ASP A 441 -31.75 -76.21 -64.83
N GLN A 442 -31.92 -74.90 -65.03
CA GLN A 442 -30.84 -74.03 -65.56
C GLN A 442 -30.09 -73.19 -64.49
N ASP A 443 -30.64 -73.05 -63.27
CA ASP A 443 -30.09 -72.17 -62.21
C ASP A 443 -28.99 -72.79 -61.32
N ARG A 444 -28.80 -74.12 -61.34
CA ARG A 444 -27.87 -74.75 -60.39
C ARG A 444 -26.38 -74.61 -60.76
N LEU A 445 -26.07 -74.27 -62.02
CA LEU A 445 -24.69 -74.17 -62.48
C LEU A 445 -24.08 -72.78 -62.20
N GLU A 446 -24.83 -71.69 -62.39
CA GLU A 446 -24.39 -70.31 -62.12
C GLU A 446 -24.27 -70.01 -60.62
N ASP A 447 -25.21 -70.51 -59.79
CA ASP A 447 -25.15 -70.36 -58.33
C ASP A 447 -23.91 -71.06 -57.71
N SER A 448 -23.48 -72.19 -58.31
CA SER A 448 -22.29 -72.91 -57.85
C SER A 448 -21.01 -72.10 -58.08
N GLN A 449 -20.88 -71.43 -59.23
CA GLN A 449 -19.69 -70.63 -59.57
C GLN A 449 -19.63 -69.31 -58.81
N LEU A 450 -20.76 -68.64 -58.62
CA LEU A 450 -20.84 -67.43 -57.78
C LEU A 450 -20.48 -67.73 -56.32
N SER A 451 -20.92 -68.88 -55.78
CA SER A 451 -20.60 -69.28 -54.40
C SER A 451 -19.09 -69.48 -54.16
N VAL A 452 -18.38 -70.05 -55.15
CA VAL A 452 -16.92 -70.22 -55.13
C VAL A 452 -16.24 -68.85 -55.19
N LEU A 453 -16.67 -67.97 -56.09
CA LEU A 453 -16.12 -66.61 -56.21
C LEU A 453 -16.29 -65.79 -54.92
N PHE A 454 -17.44 -65.87 -54.26
CA PHE A 454 -17.65 -65.20 -52.97
C PHE A 454 -16.76 -65.74 -51.86
N SER A 455 -16.48 -67.05 -51.87
CA SER A 455 -15.48 -67.64 -50.99
C SER A 455 -14.09 -67.09 -51.30
N ASP A 456 -13.70 -67.00 -52.57
CA ASP A 456 -12.39 -66.49 -52.97
C ASP A 456 -12.20 -65.01 -52.59
N ILE A 457 -13.23 -64.18 -52.80
CA ILE A 457 -13.25 -62.78 -52.35
C ILE A 457 -13.05 -62.70 -50.83
N ALA A 458 -13.77 -63.53 -50.07
CA ALA A 458 -13.68 -63.56 -48.62
C ALA A 458 -12.28 -63.90 -48.10
N HIS A 459 -11.58 -64.82 -48.77
CA HIS A 459 -10.24 -65.26 -48.38
C HIS A 459 -9.10 -64.43 -48.99
N SER A 460 -9.37 -63.62 -50.03
CA SER A 460 -8.35 -62.83 -50.75
C SER A 460 -7.66 -61.75 -49.90
N GLY A 461 -8.32 -61.26 -48.84
CA GLY A 461 -7.84 -60.12 -48.04
C GLY A 461 -7.96 -58.76 -48.74
N ILE A 462 -8.53 -58.72 -49.95
CA ILE A 462 -8.71 -57.49 -50.72
C ILE A 462 -9.85 -56.65 -50.12
N PRO A 463 -9.71 -55.32 -50.02
CA PRO A 463 -10.77 -54.42 -49.59
C PRO A 463 -12.09 -54.62 -50.36
N LEU A 464 -13.12 -55.16 -49.69
CA LEU A 464 -14.48 -55.19 -50.22
C LEU A 464 -15.21 -53.88 -49.94
N LEU A 465 -15.83 -53.32 -50.98
CA LEU A 465 -16.64 -52.11 -50.99
C LEU A 465 -18.05 -52.44 -51.45
N LEU A 466 -19.04 -52.16 -50.61
CA LEU A 466 -20.44 -52.44 -50.91
C LEU A 466 -21.12 -51.17 -51.42
N VAL A 467 -21.78 -51.24 -52.57
CA VAL A 467 -22.52 -50.12 -53.16
C VAL A 467 -24.00 -50.46 -53.19
N GLU A 468 -24.79 -49.73 -52.43
CA GLU A 468 -26.25 -49.81 -52.43
C GLU A 468 -26.78 -48.97 -53.60
N SER A 469 -27.37 -49.62 -54.61
CA SER A 469 -27.93 -48.93 -55.78
C SER A 469 -29.23 -48.15 -55.46
N GLU A 470 -29.94 -48.55 -54.40
CA GLU A 470 -31.24 -48.01 -53.96
C GLU A 470 -31.35 -47.99 -52.42
N GLU A 471 -32.40 -47.38 -51.86
CA GLU A 471 -32.50 -47.11 -50.40
C GLU A 471 -32.66 -48.39 -49.54
N ASP A 472 -33.26 -49.44 -50.09
CA ASP A 472 -33.48 -50.74 -49.43
C ASP A 472 -32.72 -51.87 -50.15
N ALA A 473 -31.38 -51.91 -50.01
CA ALA A 473 -30.57 -52.95 -50.65
C ALA A 473 -30.94 -54.36 -50.14
N ASP A 474 -31.06 -55.33 -51.06
CA ASP A 474 -31.38 -56.71 -50.71
C ASP A 474 -30.15 -57.49 -50.23
N TYR A 475 -29.91 -57.44 -48.92
CA TYR A 475 -28.83 -58.18 -48.25
C TYR A 475 -29.07 -59.71 -48.24
N SER A 476 -30.26 -60.21 -48.61
CA SER A 476 -30.53 -61.65 -48.68
C SER A 476 -29.77 -62.35 -49.82
N LEU A 477 -29.32 -61.58 -50.82
CA LEU A 477 -28.50 -62.06 -51.93
C LEU A 477 -27.03 -62.30 -51.54
N LEU A 478 -26.61 -61.90 -50.33
CA LEU A 478 -25.24 -62.05 -49.87
C LEU A 478 -25.04 -63.32 -49.05
N PRO A 479 -24.06 -64.17 -49.39
CA PRO A 479 -23.69 -65.31 -48.56
C PRO A 479 -23.06 -64.84 -47.23
N ALA A 480 -23.16 -65.69 -46.21
CA ALA A 480 -22.64 -65.41 -44.86
C ALA A 480 -21.14 -65.10 -44.85
N SER A 481 -20.37 -65.67 -45.78
CA SER A 481 -18.93 -65.40 -45.96
C SER A 481 -18.68 -63.91 -46.21
N ILE A 482 -19.48 -63.26 -47.06
CA ILE A 482 -19.32 -61.84 -47.39
C ILE A 482 -19.88 -60.93 -46.30
N GLN A 483 -21.05 -61.26 -45.74
CA GLN A 483 -21.67 -60.44 -44.67
C GLN A 483 -20.74 -60.24 -43.47
N SER A 484 -19.87 -61.22 -43.16
CA SER A 484 -18.92 -61.14 -42.05
C SER A 484 -17.75 -60.15 -42.27
N ILE A 485 -17.48 -59.74 -43.50
CA ILE A 485 -16.26 -59.00 -43.90
C ILE A 485 -16.61 -57.57 -44.32
N VAL A 486 -17.88 -57.31 -44.66
CA VAL A 486 -18.38 -55.97 -44.95
C VAL A 486 -18.23 -55.07 -43.71
N LYS A 487 -17.41 -54.03 -43.82
CA LYS A 487 -17.26 -53.02 -42.77
C LYS A 487 -18.21 -51.85 -43.00
N LYS A 488 -18.82 -51.33 -41.93
CA LYS A 488 -19.80 -50.22 -42.00
C LYS A 488 -19.25 -48.95 -42.67
N ASP A 489 -17.95 -48.69 -42.57
CA ASP A 489 -17.27 -47.54 -43.19
C ASP A 489 -17.01 -47.72 -44.70
N ARG A 490 -17.35 -48.88 -45.27
CA ARG A 490 -17.15 -49.26 -46.68
C ARG A 490 -18.45 -49.59 -47.41
N VAL A 491 -19.57 -49.12 -46.88
CA VAL A 491 -20.89 -49.18 -47.52
C VAL A 491 -21.20 -47.79 -48.08
N LEU A 492 -21.39 -47.69 -49.39
CA LEU A 492 -21.65 -46.45 -50.11
C LEU A 492 -23.05 -46.48 -50.71
N LYS A 493 -23.84 -45.44 -50.47
CA LYS A 493 -25.16 -45.29 -51.07
C LYS A 493 -25.07 -44.49 -52.35
N TRP A 494 -25.50 -45.07 -53.45
CA TRP A 494 -25.59 -44.39 -54.74
C TRP A 494 -27.02 -43.88 -55.00
N LYS A 495 -27.13 -42.72 -55.65
CA LYS A 495 -28.40 -42.17 -56.13
C LYS A 495 -28.20 -41.62 -57.54
N PRO A 496 -29.22 -41.65 -58.42
CA PRO A 496 -29.12 -41.13 -59.79
C PRO A 496 -28.76 -39.63 -59.87
N THR A 497 -29.03 -38.86 -58.80
CA THR A 497 -28.80 -37.41 -58.71
C THR A 497 -27.37 -37.02 -58.29
N VAL A 498 -26.48 -37.99 -58.09
CA VAL A 498 -25.11 -37.75 -57.61
C VAL A 498 -24.24 -37.15 -58.72
N GLN A 499 -23.73 -35.94 -58.50
CA GLN A 499 -22.80 -35.29 -59.43
C GLN A 499 -21.48 -36.08 -59.56
N PRO A 500 -20.83 -36.14 -60.75
CA PRO A 500 -19.60 -36.92 -60.99
C PRO A 500 -18.42 -36.58 -60.06
N HIS A 501 -18.37 -35.34 -59.54
CA HIS A 501 -17.32 -34.87 -58.62
C HIS A 501 -17.78 -34.85 -57.14
N GLY A 502 -18.97 -35.39 -56.86
CA GLY A 502 -19.60 -35.41 -55.55
C GLY A 502 -18.90 -36.34 -54.55
N ARG A 503 -19.37 -36.28 -53.29
CA ARG A 503 -18.80 -37.03 -52.15
C ARG A 503 -18.74 -38.54 -52.40
N PHE A 504 -19.76 -39.12 -53.04
CA PHE A 504 -19.80 -40.54 -53.40
C PHE A 504 -18.61 -40.94 -54.26
N TRP A 505 -18.36 -40.26 -55.39
CA TRP A 505 -17.25 -40.58 -56.29
C TRP A 505 -15.87 -40.30 -55.66
N LYS A 506 -15.75 -39.30 -54.78
CA LYS A 506 -14.52 -39.07 -54.00
C LYS A 506 -14.25 -40.23 -53.03
N GLN A 507 -15.27 -40.70 -52.31
CA GLN A 507 -15.15 -41.85 -51.39
C GLN A 507 -14.90 -43.16 -52.14
N LEU A 508 -15.62 -43.38 -53.23
CA LEU A 508 -15.48 -44.55 -54.08
C LEU A 508 -14.04 -44.65 -54.63
N ARG A 509 -13.46 -43.55 -55.12
CA ARG A 509 -12.04 -43.49 -55.53
C ARG A 509 -11.07 -43.70 -54.38
N TYR A 510 -11.30 -43.09 -53.21
CA TYR A 510 -10.46 -43.25 -52.03
C TYR A 510 -10.27 -44.73 -51.61
N HIS A 511 -11.27 -45.58 -51.87
CA HIS A 511 -11.20 -47.00 -51.57
C HIS A 511 -10.58 -47.86 -52.70
N MET A 512 -10.49 -47.36 -53.94
CA MET A 512 -9.88 -48.03 -55.09
C MET A 512 -8.41 -47.62 -55.37
N THR A 513 -7.92 -46.56 -54.70
CA THR A 513 -6.56 -46.01 -54.85
C THR A 513 -5.77 -46.09 -53.56
#